data_AF-D9PK83-F1
#
_entry.id   AF-D9PK83-F1
#
_cell.length_a   1.000
_cell.length_b   1.000
_cell.length_c   1.000
_cell.angle_alpha   90.00
_cell.angle_beta   90.00
_cell.angle_gamma   90.00
#
_symmetry.space_group_name_H-M   'P 1'
#
loop_
_entity.id
_entity.type
_entity.pdbx_description
1 polymer ?
#
loop_
_entity_poly.entity_id
_entity_poly.type
_entity_poly.pdbx_seq_one_letter_code
_entity_poly.pdbx_strand_id
1 'polypeptide(L)'
;MKEGKIADIKFETLGCAAAIASSSMLTEMARGKTLEDALKITSRELAGELGDLPAEKLHCSVLAADGLAEAIYDYYKKNGMKVSGELEERHKALAKRSENH
;
A
#
# COMPACT_ATOMS: atom_id res chain seq x y z
N MET A 1 -10.59 11.79 5.66
CA MET A 1 -9.70 11.66 6.84
C MET A 1 -10.34 12.38 8.01
N LYS A 2 -10.12 11.89 9.24
CA LYS A 2 -10.58 12.55 10.46
C LYS A 2 -9.35 12.72 11.35
N GLU A 3 -9.00 13.96 11.69
CA GLU A 3 -7.85 14.29 12.57
C GLU A 3 -6.48 13.75 12.10
N GLY A 4 -6.23 13.75 10.78
CA GLY A 4 -4.96 13.26 10.22
C GLY A 4 -4.83 11.72 10.16
N LYS A 5 -5.90 10.99 10.48
CA LYS A 5 -5.98 9.53 10.38
C LYS A 5 -6.85 9.08 9.22
N ILE A 6 -6.52 7.89 8.69
CA ILE A 6 -7.28 7.19 7.67
C ILE A 6 -8.63 6.75 8.29
N ALA A 7 -9.68 7.51 8.01
CA ALA A 7 -11.03 7.25 8.53
C ALA A 7 -11.72 6.11 7.78
N ASP A 8 -11.51 6.05 6.47
CA ASP A 8 -12.01 5.01 5.58
C ASP A 8 -11.00 4.81 4.46
N ILE A 9 -10.77 3.56 4.07
CA ILE A 9 -9.88 3.18 2.99
C ILE A 9 -10.61 2.13 2.15
N LYS A 10 -10.61 2.32 0.84
CA LYS A 10 -11.22 1.41 -0.13
C LYS A 10 -10.13 0.99 -1.11
N PHE A 11 -10.06 -0.31 -1.36
CA PHE A 11 -9.12 -0.89 -2.32
C PHE A 11 -9.90 -1.62 -3.39
N GLU A 12 -9.58 -1.36 -4.64
CA GLU A 12 -10.09 -2.11 -5.79
C GLU A 12 -8.91 -2.92 -6.37
N THR A 13 -8.99 -4.25 -6.25
CA THR A 13 -7.98 -5.16 -6.82
C THR A 13 -8.63 -6.06 -7.86
N LEU A 14 -8.02 -6.14 -9.04
CA LEU A 14 -8.39 -7.12 -10.06
C LEU A 14 -7.36 -8.25 -9.99
N GLY A 15 -7.68 -9.32 -9.27
CA GLY A 15 -6.74 -10.41 -9.07
C GLY A 15 -7.33 -11.66 -8.41
N CYS A 16 -6.50 -12.69 -8.30
CA CYS A 16 -6.83 -13.96 -7.62
C CYS A 16 -7.25 -13.73 -6.16
N ALA A 17 -7.92 -14.71 -5.54
CA ALA A 17 -8.40 -14.61 -4.16
C ALA A 17 -7.34 -14.15 -3.14
N ALA A 18 -6.06 -14.46 -3.37
CA ALA A 18 -4.94 -13.98 -2.57
C ALA A 18 -4.79 -12.43 -2.60
N ALA A 19 -4.98 -11.79 -3.76
CA ALA A 19 -4.92 -10.34 -3.89
C ALA A 19 -6.07 -9.68 -3.11
N ILE A 20 -7.28 -10.24 -3.18
CA ILE A 20 -8.44 -9.75 -2.42
C ILE A 20 -8.18 -9.87 -0.90
N ALA A 21 -7.65 -11.01 -0.45
CA ALA A 21 -7.30 -11.22 0.96
C ALA A 21 -6.21 -10.26 1.43
N SER A 22 -5.16 -10.05 0.61
CA SER A 22 -4.10 -9.09 0.88
C SER A 22 -4.61 -7.66 0.96
N SER A 23 -5.43 -7.22 0.01
CA SER A 23 -6.05 -5.90 0.02
C SER A 23 -6.96 -5.70 1.23
N SER A 24 -7.75 -6.70 1.60
CA SER A 24 -8.62 -6.63 2.78
C SER A 24 -7.81 -6.48 4.06
N MET A 25 -6.76 -7.29 4.24
CA MET A 25 -5.89 -7.18 5.40
C MET A 25 -5.18 -5.82 5.43
N LEU A 26 -4.69 -5.35 4.28
CA LEU A 26 -4.00 -4.06 4.17
C LEU A 26 -4.92 -2.90 4.55
N THR A 27 -6.18 -2.94 4.13
CA THR A 27 -7.17 -1.92 4.50
C THR A 27 -7.43 -1.88 5.99
N GLU A 28 -7.51 -3.04 6.65
CA GLU A 28 -7.68 -3.11 8.11
C GLU A 28 -6.42 -2.62 8.84
N MET A 29 -5.22 -2.98 8.37
CA MET A 29 -3.95 -2.50 8.93
C MET A 29 -3.77 -0.98 8.79
N ALA A 30 -4.26 -0.39 7.70
CA ALA A 30 -4.14 1.04 7.43
C ALA A 30 -5.25 1.87 8.10
N ARG A 31 -6.43 1.29 8.35
CA ARG A 31 -7.56 1.96 9.00
C ARG A 31 -7.15 2.47 10.39
N GLY A 32 -7.44 3.74 10.68
CA GLY A 32 -7.11 4.38 11.96
C GLY A 32 -5.65 4.78 12.14
N LYS A 33 -4.74 4.39 11.23
CA LYS A 33 -3.35 4.87 11.20
C LYS A 33 -3.25 6.22 10.49
N THR A 34 -2.13 6.91 10.74
CA THR A 34 -1.75 8.10 9.96
C THR A 34 -1.24 7.67 8.58
N LEU A 35 -1.20 8.60 7.63
CA LEU A 35 -0.62 8.33 6.32
C LEU A 35 0.84 7.85 6.41
N GLU A 36 1.61 8.44 7.33
CA GLU A 36 3.01 8.08 7.57
C GLU A 36 3.14 6.65 8.11
N ASP A 37 2.27 6.25 9.04
CA ASP A 37 2.28 4.86 9.54
C ASP A 37 1.75 3.87 8.51
N ALA A 38 0.80 4.27 7.67
CA ALA A 38 0.32 3.44 6.57
C ALA A 38 1.44 3.20 5.54
N LEU A 39 2.32 4.17 5.29
CA LEU A 39 3.49 4.02 4.41
C LEU A 39 4.56 3.05 4.94
N LYS A 40 4.65 2.91 6.26
CA LYS A 40 5.54 1.93 6.91
C LYS A 40 5.03 0.50 6.76
N ILE A 41 3.76 0.29 6.39
CA ILE A 41 3.24 -1.05 6.13
C ILE A 41 3.95 -1.59 4.88
N THR A 42 4.71 -2.67 5.08
CA THR A 42 5.42 -3.34 4.00
C THR A 42 4.67 -4.59 3.57
N SER A 43 4.91 -5.04 2.34
CA SER A 43 4.41 -6.33 1.85
C SER A 43 4.85 -7.50 2.72
N ARG A 44 5.98 -7.38 3.43
CA ARG A 44 6.46 -8.37 4.41
C ARG A 44 5.60 -8.40 5.67
N GLU A 45 5.25 -7.25 6.24
CA GLU A 45 4.31 -7.16 7.37
C GLU A 45 2.96 -7.77 7.00
N LEU A 46 2.45 -7.40 5.81
CA LEU A 46 1.19 -7.93 5.28
C LEU A 46 1.23 -9.46 5.09
N ALA A 47 2.34 -9.98 4.58
CA ALA A 47 2.52 -11.42 4.40
C ALA A 47 2.65 -12.17 5.72
N GLY A 48 3.22 -11.55 6.76
CA GLY A 48 3.26 -12.09 8.12
C GLY A 48 1.86 -12.19 8.75
N GLU A 49 1.03 -11.15 8.60
CA GLU A 49 -0.35 -11.13 9.09
C GLU A 49 -1.26 -12.14 8.39
N LEU A 50 -1.03 -12.41 7.09
CA LEU A 50 -1.77 -13.41 6.33
C LEU A 50 -1.37 -14.86 6.67
N GLY A 51 -0.38 -15.05 7.55
CA GLY A 51 0.11 -16.35 8.02
C GLY A 51 1.28 -16.84 7.18
N ASP A 52 2.49 -16.59 7.69
CA ASP A 52 3.82 -17.05 7.23
C ASP A 52 3.80 -17.67 5.81
N LEU A 53 3.54 -16.83 4.81
CA LEU A 53 3.51 -17.26 3.43
C LEU A 53 4.97 -17.51 2.99
N PRO A 54 5.32 -18.72 2.51
CA PRO A 54 6.67 -18.99 2.01
C PRO A 54 7.05 -17.97 0.94
N ALA A 55 8.31 -17.54 0.92
CA ALA A 55 8.82 -16.40 0.15
C ALA A 55 8.43 -16.41 -1.34
N GLU A 56 8.14 -17.58 -1.89
CA GLU A 56 7.68 -17.81 -3.26
C GLU A 56 6.28 -17.23 -3.57
N LYS A 57 5.42 -16.97 -2.57
CA LYS A 57 4.08 -16.37 -2.75
C LYS A 57 4.02 -14.86 -2.47
N LEU A 58 5.16 -14.21 -2.24
CA LEU A 58 5.26 -12.75 -1.99
C LEU A 58 4.92 -11.87 -3.21
N HIS A 59 4.91 -12.43 -4.42
CA HIS A 59 4.63 -11.71 -5.66
C HIS A 59 3.29 -10.96 -5.63
N CYS A 60 2.25 -11.53 -5.01
CA CYS A 60 0.91 -10.91 -4.96
C CYS A 60 0.81 -9.80 -3.90
N SER A 61 1.61 -9.87 -2.84
CA SER A 61 1.58 -8.91 -1.73
C SER A 61 2.31 -7.61 -2.05
N VAL A 62 3.25 -7.64 -3.00
CA VAL A 62 4.01 -6.47 -3.44
C VAL A 62 3.09 -5.46 -4.14
N LEU A 63 2.21 -5.93 -5.04
CA LEU A 63 1.27 -5.07 -5.74
C LEU A 63 0.31 -4.32 -4.80
N ALA A 64 -0.14 -4.95 -3.71
CA ALA A 64 -1.04 -4.31 -2.76
C ALA A 64 -0.33 -3.20 -1.96
N ALA A 65 0.88 -3.46 -1.47
CA ALA A 65 1.68 -2.46 -0.75
C ALA A 65 2.12 -1.30 -1.65
N ASP A 66 2.44 -1.59 -2.91
CA ASP A 66 2.81 -0.61 -3.91
C ASP A 66 1.61 0.28 -4.28
N GLY A 67 0.43 -0.32 -4.49
CA GLY A 67 -0.81 0.40 -4.72
C GLY A 67 -1.21 1.32 -3.54
N LEU A 68 -0.93 0.90 -2.30
CA LEU A 68 -1.14 1.76 -1.13
C LEU A 68 -0.20 2.97 -1.14
N ALA A 69 1.09 2.76 -1.46
CA ALA A 69 2.05 3.87 -1.55
C ALA A 69 1.66 4.88 -2.64
N GLU A 70 1.22 4.41 -3.80
CA GLU A 70 0.69 5.24 -4.90
C GLU A 70 -0.55 6.02 -4.47
N ALA A 71 -1.53 5.35 -3.83
CA ALA A 71 -2.74 6.00 -3.37
C ALA A 71 -2.47 7.09 -2.33
N ILE A 72 -1.50 6.85 -1.43
CA ILE A 72 -1.05 7.84 -0.46
C ILE A 72 -0.35 9.00 -1.18
N TYR A 73 0.58 8.73 -2.10
CA TYR A 73 1.26 9.76 -2.87
C TYR A 73 0.28 10.67 -3.64
N ASP A 74 -0.67 10.08 -4.36
CA ASP A 74 -1.72 10.81 -5.08
C ASP A 74 -2.57 11.66 -4.12
N TYR A 75 -2.90 11.12 -2.94
CA TYR A 75 -3.59 11.88 -1.90
C TYR A 75 -2.77 13.10 -1.44
N TYR A 76 -1.47 12.94 -1.17
CA TYR A 76 -0.60 14.07 -0.80
C TYR A 76 -0.56 15.12 -1.91
N LYS A 77 -0.39 14.70 -3.16
CA LYS A 77 -0.35 15.60 -4.32
C LYS A 77 -1.67 16.35 -4.52
N LYS A 78 -2.82 15.67 -4.43
CA LYS A 78 -4.15 16.27 -4.56
C LYS A 78 -4.50 17.25 -3.44
N ASN A 79 -4.02 16.99 -2.23
CA ASN A 79 -4.26 17.85 -1.07
C ASN A 79 -3.17 18.93 -0.87
N GLY A 80 -2.18 19.03 -1.78
CA GLY A 80 -1.08 19.98 -1.65
C GLY A 80 -0.18 19.73 -0.43
N MET A 81 -0.16 18.49 0.08
CA MET A 81 0.65 18.11 1.22
C MET A 81 2.08 17.81 0.79
N LYS A 82 3.03 18.01 1.72
CA LYS A 82 4.45 17.79 1.44
C LYS A 82 4.75 16.30 1.32
N VAL A 83 5.02 15.83 0.11
CA VAL A 83 5.52 14.49 -0.16
C VAL A 83 6.97 14.40 0.35
N SER A 84 7.28 13.35 1.11
CA SER A 84 8.67 13.08 1.52
C SER A 84 9.49 12.57 0.33
N GLY A 85 10.79 12.89 0.28
CA GLY A 85 11.66 12.40 -0.80
C GLY A 85 11.67 10.88 -0.92
N GLU A 86 11.53 10.16 0.20
CA GLU A 86 11.40 8.70 0.22
C GLU A 86 10.14 8.20 -0.50
N LEU A 87 9.00 8.88 -0.33
CA LEU A 87 7.75 8.54 -1.01
C LEU A 87 7.84 8.86 -2.51
N GLU A 88 8.48 9.97 -2.88
CA GLU A 88 8.66 10.35 -4.29
C GLU A 88 9.62 9.40 -5.02
N GLU A 89 10.71 8.98 -4.38
CA GLU A 89 11.62 7.96 -4.89
C GLU A 89 10.91 6.61 -5.05
N ARG A 90 10.07 6.23 -4.08
CA ARG A 90 9.26 5.01 -4.16
C ARG A 90 8.27 5.06 -5.31
N HIS A 91 7.56 6.18 -5.50
CA HIS A 91 6.69 6.40 -6.67
C HIS A 91 7.45 6.24 -7.99
N LYS A 92 8.62 6.88 -8.14
CA LYS A 92 9.47 6.75 -9.35
C LYS A 92 9.93 5.31 -9.58
N ALA A 93 10.30 4.60 -8.52
CA ALA A 93 10.72 3.20 -8.60
C ALA A 93 9.57 2.28 -9.05
N LEU A 94 8.34 2.54 -8.57
CA LEU A 94 7.14 1.79 -8.94
C LEU A 94 6.70 2.07 -10.38
N ALA A 95 6.70 3.34 -10.80
CA ALA A 95 6.40 3.74 -12.17
C ALA A 95 7.31 3.01 -13.16
N LYS A 96 8.62 2.96 -12.86
CA LYS A 96 9.62 2.26 -13.67
C LYS A 96 9.44 0.72 -13.69
N ARG A 97 8.83 0.16 -12.65
CA ARG A 97 8.57 -1.28 -12.53
C ARG A 97 7.31 -1.71 -13.27
N SER A 98 6.32 -0.81 -13.37
CA SER A 98 5.08 -1.03 -14.12
C SER A 98 5.28 -1.06 -15.64
N GLU A 99 6.31 -0.39 -16.17
CA GLU A 99 6.62 -0.39 -17.61
C GLU A 99 7.28 -1.69 -18.10
N ASN A 100 7.68 -2.58 -17.19
CA ASN A 100 8.50 -3.75 -17.50
C ASN A 100 7.72 -5.08 -17.43
N HIS A 101 6.39 -5.03 -17.52
CA HIS A 101 5.50 -6.20 -17.46
C HIS A 101 4.61 -6.31 -18.69
#